data_AF-A0A5P2CDT0-F1
#
_entry.id   AF-A0A5P2CDT0-F1
#
_cell.length_a   1.000
_cell.length_b   1.000
_cell.length_c   1.000
_cell.angle_alpha   90.00
_cell.angle_beta   90.00
_cell.angle_gamma   90.00
#
_symmetry.space_group_name_H-M   'P 1'
#
loop_
_entity.id
_entity.type
_entity.pdbx_description
1 polymer ?
#
loop_
_entity_poly.entity_id
_entity_poly.type
_entity_poly.pdbx_seq_one_letter_code
_entity_poly.pdbx_strand_id
1 'polypeptide(L)'
;MLKPEPRQVRSLLTRYANARIALAEKPVPAWQRELADVSQMLCAMTGKRSVTAAITAADEMLAAGRSRAPRRSSPTADAPLSA
;
A
#
# COMPACT_ATOMS: atom_id res chain seq x y z
N MET A 1 15.22 -10.46 -11.21
CA MET A 1 14.50 -9.21 -10.87
C MET A 1 13.99 -9.31 -9.44
N LEU A 2 14.30 -8.32 -8.61
CA LEU A 2 13.90 -8.28 -7.20
C LEU A 2 12.38 -8.08 -7.13
N LYS A 3 11.63 -9.02 -6.53
CA LYS A 3 10.19 -8.84 -6.32
C LYS A 3 9.98 -7.69 -5.33
N PRO A 4 9.03 -6.78 -5.55
CA PRO A 4 8.78 -5.69 -4.63
C PRO A 4 8.40 -6.22 -3.24
N GLU A 5 9.07 -5.70 -2.20
CA GLU A 5 8.75 -6.06 -0.82
C GLU A 5 7.37 -5.50 -0.43
N PRO A 6 6.46 -6.31 0.15
CA PRO A 6 5.08 -5.89 0.43
C PRO A 6 4.99 -4.78 1.50
N ARG A 7 6.04 -4.56 2.29
CA ARG A 7 6.12 -3.38 3.18
C ARG A 7 6.40 -2.10 2.39
N GLN A 8 7.29 -2.17 1.42
CA GLN A 8 7.64 -1.03 0.57
C GLN A 8 6.43 -0.62 -0.28
N VAL A 9 5.70 -1.58 -0.85
CA VAL A 9 4.46 -1.31 -1.61
C VAL A 9 3.43 -0.58 -0.75
N ARG A 10 3.19 -1.02 0.50
CA ARG A 10 2.28 -0.32 1.43
C ARG A 10 2.73 1.10 1.72
N SER A 11 4.02 1.30 2.00
CA SER A 11 4.57 2.63 2.27
C SER A 11 4.37 3.58 1.09
N LEU A 12 4.57 3.10 -0.14
CA LEU A 12 4.31 3.86 -1.36
C LEU A 12 2.85 4.27 -1.52
N LEU A 13 1.90 3.34 -1.28
CA LEU A 13 0.47 3.64 -1.34
C LEU A 13 0.05 4.69 -0.29
N THR A 14 0.58 4.59 0.93
CA THR A 14 0.35 5.60 1.98
C THR A 14 0.92 6.95 1.58
N ARG A 15 2.14 7.00 1.04
CA ARG A 15 2.78 8.24 0.59
C ARG A 15 2.03 8.90 -0.56
N TYR A 16 1.52 8.09 -1.50
CA TYR A 16 0.65 8.54 -2.58
C TYR A 16 -0.64 9.19 -2.04
N ALA A 17 -1.33 8.50 -1.11
CA ALA A 17 -2.55 9.02 -0.50
C ALA A 17 -2.31 10.35 0.23
N ASN A 18 -1.24 10.42 1.04
CA ASN A 18 -0.86 11.63 1.76
C ASN A 18 -0.57 12.79 0.81
N ALA A 19 0.19 12.56 -0.27
CA ALA A 19 0.49 13.58 -1.26
C ALA A 19 -0.77 14.09 -1.98
N ARG A 20 -1.73 13.20 -2.30
CA ARG A 20 -3.03 13.59 -2.88
C ARG A 20 -3.85 14.45 -1.93
N ILE A 21 -3.94 14.05 -0.66
CA ILE A 21 -4.67 14.79 0.37
C ILE A 21 -4.04 16.17 0.54
N ALA A 22 -2.71 16.23 0.74
CA ALA A 22 -2.00 17.49 0.93
C ALA A 22 -2.08 18.42 -0.29
N LEU A 23 -2.10 17.86 -1.51
CA LEU A 23 -2.30 18.64 -2.74
C LEU A 23 -3.71 19.20 -2.85
N ALA A 24 -4.72 18.44 -2.43
CA ALA A 24 -6.11 18.89 -2.39
C ALA A 24 -6.34 19.98 -1.33
N GLU A 25 -5.68 19.87 -0.18
CA GLU A 25 -5.69 20.89 0.88
C GLU A 25 -4.94 22.15 0.46
N LYS A 26 -3.75 21.99 -0.13
CA LYS A 26 -2.89 23.10 -0.54
C LYS A 26 -2.13 22.76 -1.83
N PRO A 27 -2.49 23.36 -2.97
CA PRO A 27 -1.90 23.04 -4.27
C PRO A 27 -0.51 23.66 -4.44
N VAL A 28 0.48 23.20 -3.66
CA VAL A 28 1.88 23.63 -3.78
C VAL A 28 2.66 22.72 -4.74
N PRO A 29 3.64 23.27 -5.50
CA PRO A 29 4.44 22.50 -6.45
C PRO A 29 5.19 21.31 -5.82
N ALA A 30 5.53 21.39 -4.54
CA ALA A 30 6.19 20.30 -3.82
C ALA A 30 5.33 19.03 -3.79
N TRP A 31 4.02 19.16 -3.50
CA TRP A 31 3.11 18.01 -3.48
C TRP A 31 2.80 17.46 -4.87
N GLN A 32 2.79 18.32 -5.89
CA GLN A 32 2.65 17.87 -7.29
C GLN A 32 3.83 17.00 -7.73
N ARG A 33 5.07 17.42 -7.39
CA ARG A 33 6.29 16.66 -7.69
C ARG A 33 6.31 15.34 -6.94
N GLU A 34 6.05 15.38 -5.64
CA GLU A 34 5.96 14.20 -4.79
C GLU A 34 4.93 13.19 -5.34
N LEU A 35 3.75 13.67 -5.72
CA LEU A 35 2.70 12.83 -6.30
C LEU A 35 3.16 12.19 -7.63
N ALA A 36 3.85 12.96 -8.49
CA ALA A 36 4.38 12.47 -9.75
C ALA A 36 5.48 11.41 -9.53
N ASP A 37 6.41 11.64 -8.60
CA ASP A 37 7.51 10.73 -8.28
C ASP A 37 6.99 9.39 -7.75
N VAL A 38 6.04 9.43 -6.81
CA VAL A 38 5.40 8.24 -6.25
C VAL A 38 4.60 7.50 -7.32
N SER A 39 3.93 8.22 -8.23
CA SER A 39 3.21 7.62 -9.36
C SER A 39 4.15 6.89 -10.32
N GLN A 40 5.30 7.50 -10.65
CA GLN A 40 6.32 6.89 -11.51
C GLN A 40 6.90 5.63 -10.87
N MET A 41 7.20 5.68 -9.57
CA MET A 41 7.72 4.53 -8.83
C MET A 41 6.71 3.37 -8.79
N LEU A 42 5.43 3.66 -8.54
CA LEU A 42 4.36 2.66 -8.58
C LEU A 42 4.25 2.01 -9.97
N CYS A 43 4.25 2.81 -11.04
CA CYS A 43 4.21 2.31 -12.41
C CYS A 43 5.41 1.40 -12.72
N ALA A 44 6.62 1.82 -12.37
CA ALA A 44 7.84 1.04 -12.57
C ALA A 44 7.83 -0.28 -11.78
N MET A 45 7.41 -0.26 -10.51
CA MET A 45 7.36 -1.44 -9.64
C MET A 45 6.34 -2.48 -10.10
N THR A 46 5.21 -2.03 -10.66
CA THR A 46 4.10 -2.90 -11.08
C THR A 46 4.11 -3.21 -12.57
N GLY A 47 5.00 -2.59 -13.34
CA GLY A 47 5.06 -2.72 -14.80
C GLY A 47 3.83 -2.14 -15.51
N LYS A 48 3.15 -1.15 -14.91
CA LYS A 48 1.94 -0.54 -15.45
C LYS A 48 2.23 0.83 -16.06
N ARG A 49 1.40 1.24 -17.02
CA ARG A 49 1.54 2.52 -17.73
C ARG A 49 0.68 3.66 -17.15
N SER A 50 -0.21 3.35 -16.21
CA SER A 50 -1.05 4.34 -15.54
C SER A 50 -1.03 4.11 -14.02
N VAL A 51 -1.11 5.20 -13.27
CA VAL A 51 -1.09 5.15 -11.80
C VAL A 51 -2.28 4.37 -11.25
N THR A 52 -3.46 4.48 -11.87
CA THR A 52 -4.64 3.71 -11.47
C THR A 52 -4.41 2.20 -11.63
N ALA A 53 -3.88 1.76 -12.77
CA ALA A 53 -3.56 0.35 -12.98
C ALA A 53 -2.43 -0.12 -12.05
N ALA A 54 -1.47 0.76 -11.75
CA ALA A 54 -0.40 0.47 -10.81
C ALA A 54 -0.94 0.27 -9.38
N ILE A 55 -1.87 1.10 -8.93
CA ILE A 55 -2.51 0.97 -7.61
C ILE A 55 -3.27 -0.36 -7.52
N THR A 56 -4.11 -0.68 -8.52
CA THR A 56 -4.85 -1.96 -8.54
C THR A 56 -3.90 -3.16 -8.48
N ALA A 57 -2.83 -3.16 -9.29
CA ALA A 57 -1.85 -4.23 -9.27
C ALA A 57 -1.08 -4.32 -7.93
N ALA A 58 -0.76 -3.19 -7.32
CA ALA A 58 -0.13 -3.14 -6.01
C ALA A 58 -1.05 -3.75 -4.92
N ASP A 59 -2.35 -3.42 -4.95
CA ASP A 59 -3.33 -3.99 -4.02
C ASP A 59 -3.49 -5.51 -4.19
N GLU A 60 -3.54 -6.00 -5.44
CA GLU A 60 -3.55 -7.43 -5.75
C GLU A 60 -2.31 -8.15 -5.20
N MET A 61 -1.12 -7.56 -5.35
CA MET A 61 0.13 -8.10 -4.78
C MET A 61 0.07 -8.18 -3.25
N LEU A 62 -0.48 -7.15 -2.60
CA LEU A 62 -0.63 -7.11 -1.15
C LEU A 62 -1.67 -8.13 -0.65
N ALA A 63 -2.76 -8.33 -1.38
CA ALA A 63 -3.78 -9.33 -1.09
C ALA A 63 -3.20 -10.75 -1.21
N ALA A 64 -2.49 -11.05 -2.29
CA ALA A 64 -1.85 -12.35 -2.51
C ALA A 64 -0.78 -12.68 -1.44
N GLY A 65 -0.01 -11.69 -1.00
CA GLY A 65 0.98 -11.87 0.07
C GLY A 65 0.36 -12.09 1.45
N ARG A 66 -0.87 -11.60 1.68
CA ARG A 66 -1.57 -11.75 2.96
C ARG A 66 -2.07 -13.17 3.19
N SER A 67 -2.42 -13.88 2.13
CA SER A 67 -2.80 -15.31 2.18
C SER A 67 -1.65 -16.23 2.58
N ARG A 68 -0.39 -15.78 2.49
CA ARG A 68 0.80 -16.57 2.81
C ARG A 68 1.42 -16.27 4.18
N ALA A 69 0.95 -15.24 4.87
CA ALA A 69 1.35 -14.99 6.25
C ALA A 69 0.53 -15.91 7.18
N PRO A 70 1.13 -16.84 7.92
CA PRO A 70 0.39 -17.56 8.95
C PRO A 70 -0.14 -16.51 9.93
N ARG A 71 -1.47 -16.42 10.05
CA ARG A 71 -2.10 -15.70 11.15
C ARG A 71 -1.52 -16.31 12.42
N ARG A 72 -0.74 -15.54 13.19
CA ARG A 72 -0.50 -15.87 14.59
C ARG A 72 -1.86 -15.73 15.28
N SER A 73 -2.61 -16.82 15.29
CA SER A 73 -3.75 -16.98 16.16
C SER A 73 -3.19 -17.02 17.57
N SER A 74 -3.33 -15.94 18.33
CA SER A 74 -3.19 -16.02 19.77
C SER A 74 -4.43 -16.78 20.27
N PRO A 75 -4.30 -17.98 20.86
CA PRO A 75 -5.42 -18.60 21.54
C PRO A 75 -5.53 -17.89 22.90
N THR A 76 -6.28 -16.80 22.98
CA THR A 76 -6.77 -16.37 24.29
C THR A 76 -8.01 -17.20 24.59
N ALA A 77 -7.87 -18.00 25.64
CA ALA A 77 -8.80 -19.01 26.10
C ALA A 77 -10.23 -18.49 26.18
N ASP A 78 -11.12 -19.27 25.58
CA ASP A 78 -12.51 -19.38 26.03
C ASP A 78 -12.47 -19.87 27.48
N ALA A 79 -12.88 -19.01 28.41
CA ALA A 79 -13.17 -19.38 29.79
C ALA A 79 -14.65 -19.12 30.02
N PRO A 80 -15.51 -20.15 30.11
CA PRO A 80 -16.89 -19.95 30.50
C PRO A 80 -16.94 -19.61 32.00
N LEU A 81 -17.33 -18.38 32.32
CA LEU A 81 -17.76 -17.99 33.66
C LEU A 81 -19.12 -18.64 33.93
N SER A 82 -19.11 -19.76 34.66
CA SER A 82 -20.28 -20.26 35.37
C SER A 82 -20.56 -19.36 36.57
N ALA A 83 -21.80 -18.88 36.69
CA ALA A 83 -22.41 -18.37 37.92
C ALA A 83 -23.88 -18.77 37.93
#